data_AF-A0A5B8XVG5-F1
#
_entry.id   AF-A0A5B8XVG5-F1
#
_cell.length_a   1.000
_cell.length_b   1.000
_cell.length_c   1.000
_cell.angle_alpha   90.00
_cell.angle_beta   90.00
_cell.angle_gamma   90.00
#
_symmetry.space_group_name_H-M   'P 1'
#
loop_
_entity.id
_entity.type
_entity.pdbx_description
1 polymer ?
#
loop_
_entity_poly.entity_id
_entity_poly.type
_entity_poly.pdbx_seq_one_letter_code
_entity_poly.pdbx_strand_id
1 'polypeptide(L)'
;MLTFKKALSSSIGKKYLMAASGLLLIGFLVTHLAANLLLYLPDGTAFNMYAKGLKDLGPGLWVLESGLFGLFLLHIAVGVKLHFASPKGRPKGYVAGQSSKGGQSKYGISSNAMKWTGGILALFLVGHVAWFRFEVGVEGDYMTTLNGEPARDLHRLVVDTFQNPIVVVVYSAVMALLFFHLRHGFWSAFQSLGAMAPKYDKAIYGAGFVVAALLAAGFLGLPSYIYFMK
;
A
#
# COMPACT_ATOMS: atom_id res chain seq x y z
N MET A 1 9.58 -28.07 -23.94
CA MET A 1 8.62 -27.65 -22.89
C MET A 1 9.05 -26.33 -22.28
N LEU A 2 8.14 -25.36 -22.15
CA LEU A 2 8.39 -24.12 -21.40
C LEU A 2 8.42 -24.48 -19.91
N THR A 3 9.58 -24.39 -19.27
CA THR A 3 9.70 -24.54 -17.80
C THR A 3 8.88 -23.46 -17.11
N PHE A 4 8.28 -23.75 -15.95
CA PHE A 4 7.51 -22.80 -15.15
C PHE A 4 8.26 -21.47 -14.88
N LYS A 5 9.56 -21.55 -14.58
CA LYS A 5 10.44 -20.39 -14.42
C LYS A 5 10.51 -19.51 -15.69
N LYS A 6 10.62 -20.12 -16.87
CA LYS A 6 10.59 -19.40 -18.15
C LYS A 6 9.23 -18.75 -18.40
N ALA A 7 8.14 -19.45 -18.10
CA ALA A 7 6.78 -18.91 -18.25
C ALA A 7 6.55 -17.66 -17.37
N LEU A 8 6.94 -17.71 -16.08
CA LEU A 8 6.83 -16.56 -15.17
C LEU A 8 7.76 -15.41 -15.55
N SER A 9 8.93 -15.70 -16.11
CA SER A 9 9.89 -14.68 -16.55
C SER A 9 9.49 -13.96 -17.86
N SER A 10 8.47 -14.48 -18.55
CA SER A 10 7.96 -13.88 -19.79
C SER A 10 7.32 -12.51 -19.54
N SER A 11 7.14 -11.71 -20.60
CA SER A 11 6.45 -10.42 -20.53
C SER A 11 5.03 -10.55 -19.99
N ILE A 12 4.33 -11.63 -20.36
CA ILE A 12 2.98 -11.94 -19.90
C ILE A 12 2.99 -12.38 -18.44
N GLY A 13 3.89 -13.30 -18.06
CA GLY A 13 4.02 -13.78 -16.68
C GLY A 13 4.29 -12.65 -15.68
N LYS A 14 5.17 -11.70 -16.03
CA LYS A 14 5.43 -10.51 -15.20
C LYS A 14 4.19 -9.63 -15.01
N LYS A 15 3.34 -9.47 -16.03
CA LYS A 15 2.08 -8.71 -15.90
C LYS A 15 1.10 -9.38 -14.94
N TYR A 16 0.97 -10.70 -15.02
CA TYR A 16 0.15 -11.48 -14.08
C TYR A 16 0.68 -11.36 -12.64
N LEU A 17 1.99 -11.50 -12.44
CA LEU A 17 2.61 -11.33 -11.12
C LEU A 17 2.42 -9.91 -10.56
N MET A 18 2.57 -8.89 -11.40
CA MET A 18 2.34 -7.49 -11.00
C MET A 18 0.90 -7.25 -10.57
N ALA A 19 -0.07 -7.77 -11.33
CA ALA A 19 -1.49 -7.62 -11.02
C ALA A 19 -1.89 -8.37 -9.75
N ALA A 20 -1.50 -9.64 -9.64
CA ALA A 20 -1.83 -10.46 -8.48
C ALA A 20 -1.22 -9.90 -7.20
N SER A 21 0.07 -9.52 -7.24
CA SER A 21 0.73 -8.92 -6.07
C SER A 21 0.10 -7.59 -5.67
N GLY A 22 -0.22 -6.72 -6.65
CA GLY A 22 -0.89 -5.45 -6.37
C GLY A 22 -2.26 -5.62 -5.72
N LEU A 23 -3.09 -6.55 -6.21
CA LEU A 23 -4.41 -6.82 -5.63
C LEU A 23 -4.32 -7.43 -4.23
N LEU A 24 -3.36 -8.33 -3.98
CA LEU A 24 -3.11 -8.87 -2.64
C LEU A 24 -2.65 -7.79 -1.66
N LEU A 25 -1.78 -6.86 -2.09
CA LEU A 25 -1.37 -5.71 -1.27
C LEU A 25 -2.52 -4.73 -1.00
N ILE A 26 -3.45 -4.55 -1.95
CA ILE A 26 -4.69 -3.80 -1.69
C ILE A 26 -5.52 -4.50 -0.62
N GLY A 27 -5.66 -5.83 -0.69
CA GLY A 27 -6.33 -6.61 0.35
C GLY A 27 -5.69 -6.42 1.73
N PHE A 28 -4.35 -6.46 1.79
CA PHE A 28 -3.62 -6.13 3.02
C PHE A 28 -3.90 -4.71 3.52
N LEU A 29 -3.91 -3.70 2.64
CA LEU A 29 -4.21 -2.32 3.03
C LEU A 29 -5.62 -2.17 3.61
N VAL A 30 -6.60 -2.93 3.12
CA VAL A 30 -7.96 -2.93 3.68
C VAL A 30 -7.94 -3.46 5.12
N THR A 31 -7.32 -4.61 5.37
CA THR A 31 -7.25 -5.18 6.73
C THR A 31 -6.40 -4.32 7.66
N HIS A 32 -5.32 -3.73 7.11
CA HIS A 32 -4.44 -2.84 7.85
C HIS A 32 -5.18 -1.57 8.25
N LEU A 33 -5.91 -0.94 7.34
CA LEU A 33 -6.74 0.22 7.68
C LEU A 33 -7.80 -0.15 8.72
N ALA A 34 -8.50 -1.28 8.55
CA ALA A 34 -9.53 -1.72 9.49
C ALA A 34 -9.01 -1.85 10.93
N ALA A 35 -7.82 -2.42 11.11
CA ALA A 35 -7.15 -2.47 12.42
C ALA A 35 -6.78 -1.07 12.93
N ASN A 36 -6.26 -0.21 12.06
CA ASN A 36 -5.90 1.17 12.42
C ASN A 36 -7.11 2.05 12.75
N LEU A 37 -8.32 1.74 12.26
CA LEU A 37 -9.53 2.46 12.67
C LEU A 37 -9.80 2.33 14.18
N LEU A 38 -9.26 1.32 14.86
CA LEU A 38 -9.34 1.21 16.32
C LEU A 38 -8.60 2.35 17.05
N LEU A 39 -7.69 3.07 16.38
CA LEU A 39 -7.02 4.26 16.94
C LEU A 39 -7.98 5.42 17.20
N TYR A 40 -9.14 5.46 16.53
CA TYR A 40 -10.20 6.44 16.81
C TYR A 40 -10.88 6.20 18.16
N LEU A 41 -10.70 5.03 18.77
CA LEU A 41 -11.25 4.75 20.09
C LEU A 41 -10.45 5.51 21.18
N PRO A 42 -11.12 5.97 22.25
CA PRO A 42 -10.57 6.94 23.18
C PRO A 42 -9.39 6.40 24.00
N ASP A 43 -9.47 5.17 24.49
CA ASP A 43 -8.58 4.61 25.52
C ASP A 43 -7.43 3.73 24.99
N GLY A 44 -7.42 3.44 23.69
CA GLY A 44 -6.39 2.60 23.05
C GLY A 44 -6.46 1.10 23.38
N THR A 45 -7.33 0.69 24.30
CA THR A 45 -7.48 -0.70 24.75
C THR A 45 -7.74 -1.64 23.58
N ALA A 46 -8.69 -1.30 22.70
CA ALA A 46 -9.04 -2.14 21.55
C ALA A 46 -7.87 -2.30 20.56
N PHE A 47 -7.12 -1.23 20.29
CA PHE A 47 -5.97 -1.27 19.39
C PHE A 47 -4.83 -2.11 19.98
N ASN A 48 -4.52 -1.90 21.27
CA ASN A 48 -3.49 -2.66 21.96
C ASN A 48 -3.88 -4.14 22.14
N MET A 49 -5.16 -4.45 22.38
CA MET A 49 -5.67 -5.83 22.40
C MET A 49 -5.52 -6.50 21.03
N TYR A 50 -5.85 -5.80 19.94
CA TYR A 50 -5.65 -6.32 18.59
C TYR A 50 -4.17 -6.59 18.30
N ALA A 51 -3.29 -5.65 18.62
CA ALA A 51 -1.85 -5.80 18.46
C ALA A 51 -1.27 -6.95 19.29
N LYS A 52 -1.71 -7.08 20.55
CA LYS A 52 -1.34 -8.20 21.42
C LYS A 52 -1.83 -9.53 20.82
N GLY A 53 -3.06 -9.59 20.34
CA GLY A 53 -3.61 -10.79 19.69
C GLY A 53 -2.80 -11.25 18.47
N LEU A 54 -2.30 -10.32 17.66
CA LEU A 54 -1.38 -10.65 16.57
C LEU A 54 -0.05 -11.21 17.09
N LYS A 55 0.51 -10.61 18.15
CA LYS A 55 1.75 -11.08 18.78
C LYS A 55 1.59 -12.47 19.40
N ASP A 56 0.43 -12.75 19.98
CA ASP A 56 0.09 -14.03 20.61
C ASP A 56 -0.05 -15.18 19.60
N LEU A 57 -0.11 -14.90 18.28
CA LEU A 57 0.00 -15.93 17.22
C LEU A 57 1.37 -16.63 17.20
N GLY A 58 2.39 -16.06 17.87
CA GLY A 58 3.72 -16.64 17.97
C GLY A 58 4.35 -16.87 16.58
N PRO A 59 4.81 -18.09 16.26
CA PRO A 59 5.39 -18.39 14.94
C PRO A 59 4.47 -18.09 13.76
N GLY A 60 3.15 -18.11 13.96
CA GLY A 60 2.18 -17.75 12.92
C GLY A 60 2.34 -16.31 12.44
N LEU A 61 2.67 -15.38 13.34
CA LEU A 61 2.95 -13.98 12.97
C LEU A 61 4.14 -13.89 12.03
N TRP A 62 5.20 -14.67 12.25
CA TRP A 62 6.41 -14.63 11.42
C TRP A 62 6.14 -15.12 9.99
N VAL A 63 5.25 -16.10 9.83
CA VAL A 63 4.80 -16.57 8.51
C VAL A 63 4.04 -15.46 7.78
N LEU A 64 3.12 -14.78 8.48
CA LEU A 64 2.36 -13.66 7.92
C LEU A 64 3.27 -12.50 7.52
N GLU A 65 4.19 -12.09 8.41
CA GLU A 65 5.16 -11.01 8.17
C GLU A 65 6.11 -11.34 7.02
N SER A 66 6.69 -12.55 7.00
CA SER A 66 7.59 -13.00 5.94
C SER A 66 6.88 -13.12 4.58
N GLY A 67 5.64 -13.60 4.59
CA GLY A 67 4.80 -13.68 3.40
C GLY A 67 4.49 -12.29 2.83
N LEU A 68 4.10 -11.34 3.68
CA LEU A 68 3.84 -9.96 3.29
C LEU A 68 5.12 -9.26 2.79
N PHE A 69 6.24 -9.45 3.47
CA PHE A 69 7.54 -8.95 3.03
C PHE A 69 7.91 -9.49 1.64
N GLY A 70 7.77 -10.80 1.44
CA GLY A 70 7.98 -11.43 0.14
C GLY A 70 7.06 -10.88 -0.94
N LEU A 71 5.81 -10.58 -0.60
CA LEU A 71 4.83 -9.97 -1.51
C LEU A 71 5.23 -8.54 -1.92
N PHE A 72 5.67 -7.70 -0.97
CA PHE A 72 6.21 -6.37 -1.27
C PHE A 72 7.44 -6.45 -2.16
N LEU A 73 8.41 -7.32 -1.83
CA LEU A 73 9.60 -7.51 -2.65
C LEU A 73 9.25 -7.96 -4.06
N LEU A 74 8.35 -8.93 -4.20
CA LEU A 74 7.87 -9.39 -5.51
C LEU A 74 7.25 -8.22 -6.30
N HIS A 75 6.33 -7.48 -5.68
CA HIS A 75 5.63 -6.36 -6.30
C HIS A 75 6.61 -5.29 -6.80
N ILE A 76 7.52 -4.84 -5.92
CA ILE A 76 8.52 -3.81 -6.24
C ILE A 76 9.48 -4.32 -7.31
N ALA A 77 10.03 -5.53 -7.16
CA ALA A 77 10.99 -6.08 -8.12
C ALA A 77 10.38 -6.29 -9.52
N VAL A 78 9.14 -6.77 -9.60
CA VAL A 78 8.44 -6.92 -10.88
C VAL A 78 8.10 -5.55 -11.47
N GLY A 79 7.63 -4.60 -10.65
CA GLY A 79 7.35 -3.22 -11.07
C GLY A 79 8.58 -2.52 -11.66
N VAL A 80 9.72 -2.61 -10.96
CA VAL A 80 11.01 -2.09 -11.44
C VAL A 80 11.43 -2.75 -12.75
N LYS A 81 11.34 -4.09 -12.86
CA LYS A 81 11.66 -4.81 -14.09
C LYS A 81 10.77 -4.37 -15.26
N LEU A 82 9.47 -4.17 -15.04
CA LEU A 82 8.54 -3.70 -16.09
C LEU A 82 8.83 -2.25 -16.49
N HIS A 83 9.23 -1.40 -15.55
CA HIS A 83 9.62 -0.03 -15.83
C HIS A 83 10.82 0.02 -16.79
N PHE A 84 11.89 -0.71 -16.49
CA PHE A 84 13.10 -0.74 -17.31
C PHE A 84 13.00 -1.61 -18.58
N ALA A 85 12.07 -2.56 -18.62
CA ALA A 85 11.79 -3.35 -19.83
C ALA A 85 10.97 -2.59 -20.88
N SER A 86 10.49 -1.38 -20.57
CA SER A 86 9.82 -0.54 -21.57
C SER A 86 10.83 -0.11 -22.65
N PRO A 87 10.58 -0.40 -23.93
CA PRO A 87 11.58 -0.21 -24.98
C PRO A 87 11.97 1.26 -25.10
N LYS A 88 13.28 1.54 -24.97
CA LYS A 88 13.96 2.84 -25.20
C LYS A 88 13.81 3.40 -26.63
N GLY A 89 12.88 2.91 -27.44
CA GLY A 89 12.83 3.13 -28.88
C GLY A 89 11.44 3.38 -29.48
N ARG A 90 10.51 4.02 -28.74
CA ARG A 90 9.29 4.56 -29.36
C ARG A 90 9.50 6.04 -29.67
N PRO A 91 9.58 6.48 -30.96
CA PRO A 91 9.96 7.84 -31.35
C PRO A 91 8.97 8.94 -30.95
N LYS A 92 7.86 8.61 -30.31
CA LYS A 92 6.86 9.57 -29.83
C LYS A 92 6.56 9.22 -28.38
N GLY A 93 6.94 10.12 -27.47
CA GLY A 93 6.47 10.05 -26.08
C GLY A 93 4.95 9.97 -26.06
N TYR A 94 4.40 9.16 -25.16
CA TYR A 94 2.96 9.10 -24.97
C TYR A 94 2.49 10.47 -24.49
N VAL A 95 1.80 11.19 -25.38
CA VAL A 95 1.13 12.45 -25.03
C VAL A 95 -0.21 12.07 -24.39
N ALA A 96 -0.55 12.70 -23.27
CA ALA A 96 -1.89 12.57 -22.70
C ALA A 96 -2.94 12.85 -23.79
N GLY A 97 -3.91 11.94 -23.98
CA GLY A 97 -4.92 12.06 -25.05
C GLY A 97 -4.54 11.49 -26.43
N GLN A 98 -3.39 10.82 -26.59
CA GLN A 98 -3.11 10.08 -27.84
C GLN A 98 -4.08 8.90 -28.00
N SER A 99 -4.69 8.74 -29.17
CA SER A 99 -5.49 7.53 -29.45
C SER A 99 -4.58 6.29 -29.52
N SER A 100 -4.82 5.31 -28.67
CA SER A 100 -4.26 3.96 -28.81
C SER A 100 -5.22 3.10 -29.65
N LYS A 101 -4.77 1.92 -30.11
CA LYS A 101 -5.60 0.97 -30.88
C LYS A 101 -6.93 0.56 -30.17
N GLY A 102 -7.11 0.88 -28.89
CA GLY A 102 -8.34 0.65 -28.12
C GLY A 102 -9.08 1.91 -27.63
N GLY A 103 -8.82 3.08 -28.23
CA GLY A 103 -9.45 4.36 -27.86
C GLY A 103 -8.49 5.36 -27.19
N GLN A 104 -9.04 6.46 -26.66
CA GLN A 104 -8.29 7.53 -25.99
C GLN A 104 -7.34 6.96 -24.93
N SER A 105 -6.04 7.22 -25.08
CA SER A 105 -5.04 6.83 -24.10
C SER A 105 -5.33 7.53 -22.79
N LYS A 106 -5.68 6.76 -21.76
CA LYS A 106 -5.77 7.22 -20.37
C LYS A 106 -4.39 7.32 -19.71
N TYR A 107 -3.33 7.45 -20.50
CA TYR A 107 -2.01 7.88 -20.06
C TYR A 107 -2.13 9.28 -19.47
N GLY A 108 -2.29 9.34 -18.16
CA GLY A 108 -2.44 10.58 -17.39
C GLY A 108 -1.36 10.73 -16.32
N ILE A 109 -1.49 11.79 -15.53
CA ILE A 109 -0.55 12.17 -14.45
C ILE A 109 -0.24 10.98 -13.54
N SER A 110 -1.26 10.20 -13.15
CA SER A 110 -1.12 9.05 -12.26
C SER A 110 -0.31 7.90 -12.87
N SER A 111 -0.36 7.66 -14.19
CA SER A 111 0.47 6.64 -14.86
C SER A 111 1.94 7.08 -14.96
N ASN A 112 2.18 8.37 -15.26
CA ASN A 112 3.52 8.96 -15.25
C ASN A 112 4.14 9.03 -13.85
N ALA A 113 3.28 9.18 -12.84
CA ALA A 113 3.69 9.25 -11.46
C ALA A 113 4.00 7.88 -10.84
N MET A 114 3.63 6.74 -11.45
CA MET A 114 3.80 5.40 -10.83
C MET A 114 5.21 5.10 -10.34
N LYS A 115 6.25 5.53 -11.09
CA LYS A 115 7.64 5.35 -10.65
C LYS A 115 7.96 6.19 -9.41
N TRP A 116 7.41 7.39 -9.33
CA TRP A 116 7.62 8.33 -8.23
C TRP A 116 6.79 7.95 -7.01
N THR A 117 5.49 7.72 -7.19
CA THR A 117 4.61 7.28 -6.10
C THR A 117 5.06 5.94 -5.55
N GLY A 118 5.40 4.97 -6.41
CA GLY A 118 5.92 3.68 -5.97
C GLY A 118 7.27 3.78 -5.24
N GLY A 119 8.20 4.59 -5.75
CA GLY A 119 9.49 4.80 -5.11
C GLY A 119 9.39 5.48 -3.74
N ILE A 120 8.58 6.54 -3.64
CA ILE A 120 8.34 7.25 -2.37
C ILE A 120 7.60 6.35 -1.38
N LEU A 121 6.59 5.59 -1.82
CA LEU A 121 5.89 4.63 -0.96
C LEU A 121 6.80 3.50 -0.48
N ALA A 122 7.75 3.04 -1.30
CA ALA A 122 8.72 2.04 -0.89
C ALA A 122 9.67 2.59 0.20
N LEU A 123 10.14 3.83 0.06
CA LEU A 123 10.95 4.49 1.10
C LEU A 123 10.13 4.70 2.38
N PHE A 124 8.91 5.19 2.25
CA PHE A 124 7.98 5.34 3.37
C PHE A 124 7.73 4.01 4.08
N LEU A 125 7.52 2.92 3.35
CA LEU A 125 7.30 1.59 3.91
C LEU A 125 8.47 1.16 4.81
N VAL A 126 9.71 1.37 4.37
CA VAL A 126 10.90 1.06 5.18
C VAL A 126 10.89 1.86 6.48
N GLY A 127 10.69 3.17 6.40
CA GLY A 127 10.61 4.03 7.59
C GLY A 127 9.45 3.66 8.51
N HIS A 128 8.26 3.44 7.94
CA HIS A 128 7.04 3.06 8.65
C HIS A 128 7.22 1.75 9.45
N VAL A 129 7.80 0.73 8.83
CA VAL A 129 8.07 -0.56 9.49
C VAL A 129 9.19 -0.42 10.52
N ALA A 130 10.29 0.27 10.19
CA ALA A 130 11.37 0.52 11.14
C ALA A 130 10.86 1.21 12.41
N TRP A 131 9.99 2.21 12.25
CA TRP A 131 9.44 2.98 13.35
C TRP A 131 8.43 2.21 14.19
N PHE A 132 7.38 1.63 13.58
CA PHE A 132 6.27 1.05 14.36
C PHE A 132 6.44 -0.42 14.70
N ARG A 133 7.18 -1.19 13.87
CA ARG A 133 7.37 -2.64 14.10
C ARG A 133 8.65 -2.95 14.86
N PHE A 134 9.71 -2.21 14.57
CA PHE A 134 11.04 -2.41 15.17
C PHE A 134 11.42 -1.29 16.14
N GLU A 135 10.58 -0.25 16.30
CA GLU A 135 10.77 0.82 17.27
C GLU A 135 12.14 1.53 17.12
N VAL A 136 12.66 1.59 15.89
CA VAL A 136 13.93 2.24 15.59
C VAL A 136 13.80 3.74 15.83
N GLY A 137 14.62 4.26 16.74
CA GLY A 137 14.60 5.69 17.11
C GLY A 137 13.44 6.09 18.01
N VAL A 138 12.71 5.12 18.57
CA VAL A 138 11.66 5.36 19.56
C VAL A 138 12.30 5.40 20.95
N GLU A 139 12.13 6.52 21.65
CA GLU A 139 12.57 6.71 23.02
C GLU A 139 11.36 6.62 23.97
N GLY A 140 11.54 5.95 25.11
CA GLY A 140 10.51 5.80 26.13
C GLY A 140 9.98 4.38 26.28
N ASP A 141 9.33 4.13 27.43
CA ASP A 141 8.75 2.83 27.74
C ASP A 141 7.25 2.81 27.39
N TYR A 142 6.93 2.19 26.25
CA TYR A 142 5.56 2.00 25.77
C TYR A 142 4.98 0.68 26.27
N MET A 143 4.64 0.64 27.56
CA MET A 143 4.05 -0.51 28.22
C MET A 143 2.69 -0.15 28.83
N THR A 144 1.78 -1.11 28.79
CA THR A 144 0.45 -1.03 29.40
C THR A 144 0.07 -2.39 29.97
N THR A 145 -1.02 -2.44 30.75
CA THR A 145 -1.56 -3.68 31.31
C THR A 145 -2.90 -3.98 30.66
N LEU A 146 -2.99 -5.10 29.94
CA LEU A 146 -4.23 -5.57 29.33
C LEU A 146 -4.69 -6.83 30.05
N ASN A 147 -5.87 -6.79 30.67
CA ASN A 147 -6.45 -7.92 31.41
C ASN A 147 -5.50 -8.51 32.48
N GLY A 148 -4.73 -7.65 33.15
CA GLY A 148 -3.77 -8.07 34.19
C GLY A 148 -2.39 -8.51 33.66
N GLU A 149 -2.20 -8.59 32.35
CA GLU A 149 -0.94 -8.98 31.72
C GLU A 149 -0.20 -7.78 31.11
N PRO A 150 1.13 -7.69 31.23
CA PRO A 150 1.90 -6.65 30.58
C PRO A 150 1.87 -6.80 29.06
N ALA A 151 1.66 -5.68 28.35
CA ALA A 151 1.61 -5.61 26.90
C ALA A 151 2.28 -4.32 26.40
N ARG A 152 2.64 -4.29 25.10
CA ARG A 152 3.13 -3.07 24.46
C ARG A 152 1.97 -2.10 24.25
N ASP A 153 2.22 -0.83 24.54
CA ASP A 153 1.28 0.26 24.28
C ASP A 153 1.54 0.90 22.92
N LEU A 154 1.17 0.18 21.86
CA LEU A 154 1.33 0.67 20.49
C LEU A 154 0.38 1.83 20.17
N HIS A 155 -0.77 1.92 20.85
CA HIS A 155 -1.67 3.06 20.72
C HIS A 155 -0.96 4.34 21.15
N ARG A 156 -0.38 4.37 22.35
CA ARG A 156 0.36 5.53 22.84
C ARG A 156 1.55 5.86 21.96
N LEU A 157 2.30 4.87 21.47
CA LEU A 157 3.39 5.08 20.51
C LEU A 157 2.91 5.83 19.26
N VAL A 158 1.77 5.41 18.70
CA VAL A 158 1.18 6.05 17.51
C VAL A 158 0.70 7.46 17.84
N VAL A 159 0.05 7.66 18.99
CA VAL A 159 -0.41 8.98 19.44
C VAL A 159 0.75 9.95 19.58
N ASP A 160 1.77 9.59 20.36
CA ASP A 160 2.95 10.42 20.60
C ASP A 160 3.68 10.75 19.29
N THR A 161 3.79 9.77 18.38
CA THR A 161 4.43 9.96 17.06
C THR A 161 3.73 11.05 16.24
N PHE A 162 2.39 11.07 16.25
CA PHE A 162 1.61 12.04 15.49
C PHE A 162 1.39 13.37 16.20
N GLN A 163 1.91 13.58 17.42
CA GLN A 163 1.99 14.92 18.02
C GLN A 163 3.05 15.80 17.35
N ASN A 164 3.96 15.21 16.57
CA ASN A 164 4.93 15.96 15.79
C ASN A 164 4.28 16.46 14.46
N PRO A 165 4.11 17.78 14.25
CA PRO A 165 3.44 18.31 13.06
C PRO A 165 4.19 17.98 11.76
N ILE A 166 5.52 17.82 11.80
CA ILE A 166 6.30 17.41 10.63
C ILE A 166 5.91 15.99 10.21
N VAL A 167 5.76 15.09 11.18
CA VAL A 167 5.35 13.70 10.93
C VAL A 167 3.96 13.67 10.33
N VAL A 168 3.01 14.44 10.87
CA VAL A 168 1.64 14.56 10.34
C VAL A 168 1.62 15.02 8.88
N VAL A 169 2.36 16.08 8.56
CA VAL A 169 2.42 16.62 7.19
C VAL A 169 3.05 15.62 6.23
N VAL A 170 4.17 15.00 6.61
CA VAL A 170 4.86 14.02 5.77
C VAL A 170 4.00 12.79 5.53
N TYR A 171 3.41 12.21 6.58
CA TYR A 171 2.52 11.05 6.43
C TYR A 171 1.30 11.40 5.57
N SER A 172 0.70 12.57 5.76
CA SER A 172 -0.44 13.01 4.95
C SER A 172 -0.07 13.16 3.48
N ALA A 173 1.09 13.75 3.17
CA ALA A 173 1.57 13.86 1.80
C ALA A 173 1.77 12.47 1.16
N VAL A 174 2.32 11.51 1.90
CA VAL A 174 2.50 10.14 1.39
C VAL A 174 1.15 9.43 1.18
N MET A 175 0.16 9.63 2.05
CA MET A 175 -1.17 9.04 1.84
C MET A 175 -1.89 9.62 0.61
N ALA A 176 -1.64 10.90 0.27
CA ALA A 176 -2.10 11.45 -1.00
C ALA A 176 -1.40 10.78 -2.20
N LEU A 177 -0.10 10.43 -2.10
CA LEU A 177 0.59 9.65 -3.13
C LEU A 177 0.04 8.21 -3.23
N LEU A 178 -0.34 7.62 -2.09
CA LEU A 178 -0.99 6.31 -2.04
C LEU A 178 -2.30 6.32 -2.85
N PHE A 179 -3.13 7.36 -2.73
CA PHE A 179 -4.32 7.51 -3.57
C PHE A 179 -4.01 7.38 -5.06
N PHE A 180 -3.02 8.13 -5.56
CA PHE A 180 -2.66 8.10 -6.98
C PHE A 180 -2.07 6.75 -7.40
N HIS A 181 -1.30 6.11 -6.52
CA HIS A 181 -0.73 4.79 -6.77
C HIS A 181 -1.82 3.72 -6.86
N LEU A 182 -2.75 3.68 -5.88
CA LEU A 182 -3.84 2.72 -5.82
C LEU A 182 -4.84 2.89 -6.95
N ARG A 183 -5.21 4.15 -7.26
CA ARG A 183 -6.17 4.43 -8.33
C ARG A 183 -5.70 3.84 -9.66
N HIS A 184 -4.41 3.98 -9.99
CA HIS A 184 -3.85 3.38 -11.19
C HIS A 184 -3.61 1.88 -11.05
N GLY A 185 -2.99 1.47 -9.94
CA GLY A 185 -2.67 0.07 -9.65
C GLY A 185 -3.89 -0.83 -9.78
N PHE A 186 -5.03 -0.41 -9.24
CA PHE A 186 -6.28 -1.18 -9.28
C PHE A 186 -6.72 -1.48 -10.71
N TRP A 187 -7.05 -0.47 -11.53
CA TRP A 187 -7.57 -0.76 -12.87
C TRP A 187 -6.52 -1.40 -13.79
N SER A 188 -5.23 -1.06 -13.62
CA SER A 188 -4.14 -1.64 -14.41
C SER A 188 -3.93 -3.13 -14.12
N ALA A 189 -4.26 -3.58 -12.91
CA ALA A 189 -4.28 -4.99 -12.56
C ALA A 189 -5.33 -5.75 -13.40
N PHE A 190 -6.56 -5.24 -13.49
CA PHE A 190 -7.61 -5.86 -14.33
C PHE A 190 -7.24 -5.87 -15.82
N GLN A 191 -6.56 -4.84 -16.31
CA GLN A 191 -6.01 -4.85 -17.67
C GLN A 191 -4.96 -5.95 -17.85
N SER A 192 -4.05 -6.11 -16.89
CA SER A 192 -2.99 -7.12 -16.93
C SER A 192 -3.52 -8.55 -16.81
N LEU A 193 -4.64 -8.74 -16.12
CA LEU A 193 -5.35 -10.03 -16.01
C LEU A 193 -6.22 -10.34 -17.24
N GLY A 194 -6.39 -9.39 -18.17
CA GLY A 194 -7.26 -9.56 -19.34
C GLY A 194 -8.75 -9.38 -19.04
N ALA A 195 -9.11 -8.88 -17.85
CA ALA A 195 -10.49 -8.65 -17.43
C ALA A 195 -11.07 -7.31 -17.92
N MET A 196 -10.29 -6.53 -18.67
CA MET A 196 -10.72 -5.23 -19.19
C MET A 196 -11.48 -5.36 -20.51
N ALA A 197 -12.75 -4.93 -20.52
CA ALA A 197 -13.61 -4.95 -21.71
C ALA A 197 -14.48 -3.68 -21.78
N PRO A 198 -14.89 -3.20 -22.98
CA PRO A 198 -15.71 -1.98 -23.13
C PRO A 198 -17.02 -1.98 -22.33
N LYS A 199 -17.56 -3.17 -22.03
CA LYS A 199 -18.78 -3.33 -21.23
C LYS A 199 -18.59 -2.94 -19.76
N TYR A 200 -17.39 -3.11 -19.22
CA TYR A 200 -17.12 -2.97 -17.78
C TYR A 200 -15.99 -1.99 -17.45
N ASP A 201 -15.31 -1.41 -18.45
CA ASP A 201 -14.13 -0.57 -18.25
C ASP A 201 -14.45 0.65 -17.36
N LYS A 202 -15.56 1.36 -17.62
CA LYS A 202 -16.04 2.49 -16.80
C LYS A 202 -16.27 2.08 -15.35
N ALA A 203 -16.87 0.91 -15.12
CA ALA A 203 -17.11 0.39 -13.79
C ALA A 203 -15.79 0.06 -13.07
N ILE A 204 -14.82 -0.56 -13.76
CA ILE A 204 -13.48 -0.86 -13.20
C ILE A 204 -12.74 0.43 -12.85
N TYR A 205 -12.78 1.45 -13.70
CA TYR A 205 -12.17 2.75 -13.42
C TYR A 205 -12.83 3.44 -12.22
N GLY A 206 -14.17 3.40 -12.15
CA GLY A 206 -14.94 3.95 -11.02
C GLY A 206 -14.61 3.24 -9.71
N ALA A 207 -14.61 1.90 -9.72
CA ALA A 207 -14.22 1.09 -8.57
C ALA A 207 -12.78 1.39 -8.12
N GLY A 208 -11.84 1.51 -9.05
CA GLY A 208 -10.46 1.86 -8.73
C GLY A 208 -10.32 3.24 -8.08
N PHE A 209 -11.14 4.21 -8.50
CA PHE A 209 -11.21 5.51 -7.82
C PHE A 209 -11.79 5.38 -6.41
N VAL A 210 -12.93 4.68 -6.25
CA VAL A 210 -13.60 4.52 -4.95
C VAL A 210 -12.70 3.80 -3.95
N VAL A 211 -12.10 2.67 -4.34
CA VAL A 211 -11.19 1.90 -3.48
C VAL A 211 -9.99 2.77 -3.06
N ALA A 212 -9.37 3.48 -4.00
CA ALA A 212 -8.26 4.37 -3.70
C ALA A 212 -8.67 5.52 -2.77
N ALA A 213 -9.83 6.14 -3.01
CA ALA A 213 -10.34 7.25 -2.22
C ALA A 213 -10.65 6.82 -0.79
N LEU A 214 -11.34 5.69 -0.60
CA LEU A 214 -11.69 5.18 0.74
C LEU A 214 -10.43 4.83 1.54
N LEU A 215 -9.48 4.11 0.94
CA LEU A 215 -8.24 3.75 1.61
C LEU A 215 -7.40 4.98 1.95
N ALA A 216 -7.20 5.89 1.00
CA ALA A 216 -6.41 7.09 1.24
C ALA A 216 -7.07 8.03 2.25
N ALA A 217 -8.39 8.24 2.17
CA ALA A 217 -9.11 9.06 3.14
C ALA A 217 -9.05 8.46 4.55
N GLY A 218 -9.20 7.13 4.67
CA GLY A 218 -9.08 6.43 5.95
C GLY A 218 -7.70 6.63 6.60
N PHE A 219 -6.62 6.44 5.82
CA PHE A 219 -5.27 6.67 6.33
C PHE A 219 -4.93 8.15 6.55
N LEU A 220 -5.43 9.06 5.71
CA LEU A 220 -5.26 10.52 5.88
C LEU A 220 -5.94 11.05 7.14
N GLY A 221 -7.11 10.48 7.48
CA GLY A 221 -7.86 10.87 8.65
C GLY A 221 -7.12 10.59 9.95
N LEU A 222 -6.33 9.52 10.02
CA LEU A 222 -5.69 9.07 11.26
C LEU A 222 -4.69 10.08 11.83
N PRO A 223 -3.63 10.53 11.11
CA PRO A 223 -2.70 11.54 11.64
C PRO A 223 -3.41 12.84 12.03
N SER A 224 -4.37 13.28 11.21
CA SER A 224 -5.10 14.54 11.42
C SER A 224 -5.95 14.46 12.69
N TYR A 225 -6.74 13.39 12.83
CA TYR A 225 -7.56 13.17 14.01
C TYR A 225 -6.70 13.07 15.27
N ILE A 226 -5.62 12.30 15.25
CA ILE A 226 -4.74 12.15 16.40
C ILE A 226 -4.14 13.50 16.80
N TYR A 227 -3.58 14.25 15.85
CA TYR A 227 -2.92 15.54 16.15
C TYR A 227 -3.87 16.59 16.73
N PHE A 228 -5.14 16.62 16.30
CA PHE A 228 -6.09 17.65 16.74
C PHE A 228 -6.98 17.22 17.92
N MET A 229 -7.17 15.91 18.13
CA MET A 229 -8.21 15.38 19.04
C MET A 229 -7.68 14.46 20.14
N LYS A 230 -6.39 14.10 20.14
CA LYS A 230 -5.75 13.30 21.20
C LYS A 230 -4.52 14.03 21.71
#